data_AF-A0AB35YGB3-F1
#
_entry.id   AF-A0AB35YGB3-F1
#
_cell.length_a   1.000
_cell.length_b   1.000
_cell.length_c   1.000
_cell.angle_alpha   90.00
_cell.angle_beta   90.00
_cell.angle_gamma   90.00
#
_symmetry.space_group_name_H-M   'P 1'
#
loop_
_entity.id
_entity.type
_entity.pdbx_description
1 polymer ?
#
loop_
_entity_poly.entity_id
_entity_poly.type
_entity_poly.pdbx_seq_one_letter_code
_entity_poly.pdbx_strand_id
1 'polypeptide(L)' 'MTFKKWILQYINEDSPIGDLARDNKQDPKFPDSNSYDNLYSYLFYQNASYLCLQSFEKAWQLYKSQTTNHGASS' A
#
# COMPACT_ATOMS: atom_id res chain seq x y z
N MET A 1 -12.66 1.04 -2.10
CA MET A 1 -11.50 0.12 -2.00
C MET A 1 -10.67 0.52 -0.79
N THR A 2 -9.98 -0.39 -0.10
CA THR A 2 -8.93 -0.03 0.87
C THR A 2 -7.55 -0.16 0.24
N PHE A 3 -6.50 0.48 0.77
CA PHE A 3 -5.13 0.27 0.27
C PHE A 3 -4.73 -1.20 0.38
N LYS A 4 -5.06 -1.85 1.51
CA LYS A 4 -4.82 -3.28 1.73
C LYS A 4 -5.44 -4.15 0.63
N LYS A 5 -6.63 -3.82 0.14
CA LYS A 5 -7.28 -4.56 -0.96
C LYS A 5 -6.71 -4.19 -2.33
N TRP A 6 -6.42 -2.90 -2.53
CA TRP A 6 -5.88 -2.39 -3.79
C TRP A 6 -4.49 -2.95 -4.09
N ILE A 7 -3.58 -3.00 -3.11
CA ILE A 7 -2.20 -3.43 -3.32
C ILE A 7 -2.10 -4.90 -3.77
N LEU A 8 -3.09 -5.74 -3.44
CA LEU A 8 -3.10 -7.16 -3.78
C LEU A 8 -3.20 -7.44 -5.28
N GLN A 9 -3.61 -6.47 -6.10
CA GLN A 9 -3.58 -6.63 -7.57
C GLN A 9 -2.15 -6.79 -8.11
N TYR A 10 -1.14 -6.31 -7.37
CA TYR A 10 0.28 -6.35 -7.72
C TYR A 10 0.99 -7.61 -7.20
N ILE A 11 0.28 -8.56 -6.58
CA ILE A 11 0.91 -9.69 -5.87
C ILE A 11 1.83 -10.57 -6.73
N ASN A 12 1.55 -10.67 -8.02
CA ASN A 12 2.31 -11.47 -8.97
C ASN A 12 3.42 -10.69 -9.67
N GLU A 13 3.62 -9.41 -9.33
CA GLU A 13 4.68 -8.61 -9.92
C GLU A 13 6.02 -8.87 -9.24
N ASP A 14 7.07 -8.98 -10.06
CA ASP A 14 8.45 -8.98 -9.60
C ASP A 14 8.96 -7.54 -9.53
N SER A 15 8.44 -6.80 -8.55
CA SER A 15 8.73 -5.38 -8.33
C SER A 15 8.66 -5.07 -6.83
N PRO A 16 9.24 -3.96 -6.35
CA PRO A 16 9.13 -3.56 -4.94
C PRO A 16 7.67 -3.37 -4.47
N ILE A 17 6.75 -3.03 -5.39
CA ILE A 17 5.31 -2.94 -5.10
C ILE A 17 4.71 -4.34 -4.96
N GLY A 18 5.14 -5.29 -5.79
CA GLY A 18 4.74 -6.69 -5.68
C GLY A 18 5.28 -7.38 -4.41
N ASP A 19 6.50 -7.05 -3.98
CA ASP A 19 7.04 -7.47 -2.69
C ASP A 19 6.17 -6.96 -1.53
N LEU A 20 5.88 -5.66 -1.52
CA LEU A 20 4.99 -5.04 -0.53
C LEU A 20 3.58 -5.68 -0.54
N ALA A 21 3.07 -6.06 -1.70
CA ALA A 21 1.79 -6.76 -1.83
C ALA A 21 1.81 -8.16 -1.19
N ARG A 22 2.90 -8.91 -1.40
CA ARG A 22 3.10 -10.23 -0.78
C ARG A 22 3.24 -10.11 0.73
N ASP A 23 4.04 -9.16 1.22
CA ASP A 23 4.24 -8.89 2.64
C ASP A 23 2.91 -8.56 3.33
N ASN A 24 2.11 -7.66 2.74
CA ASN A 24 0.79 -7.29 3.27
C ASN A 24 -0.21 -8.44 3.25
N LYS A 25 -0.12 -9.38 2.30
CA LYS A 25 -0.97 -10.57 2.28
C LYS A 25 -0.58 -11.56 3.37
N GLN A 26 0.72 -11.70 3.62
CA GLN A 26 1.25 -12.61 4.64
C GLN A 26 1.08 -12.06 6.06
N ASP A 27 0.95 -10.74 6.22
CA ASP A 27 0.69 -10.10 7.51
C ASP A 27 -0.83 -9.97 7.80
N PRO A 28 -1.43 -10.88 8.60
CA PRO A 28 -2.84 -10.79 8.96
C PRO A 28 -3.16 -9.56 9.82
N LYS A 29 -2.17 -8.99 10.53
CA LYS A 29 -2.32 -7.81 11.37
C LYS A 29 -2.23 -6.50 10.58
N PHE A 30 -1.81 -6.57 9.31
CA PHE A 30 -1.71 -5.39 8.47
C PHE A 30 -3.05 -4.64 8.44
N PRO A 31 -3.09 -3.35 8.79
CA PRO A 31 -4.34 -2.61 8.98
C PRO A 31 -5.15 -2.52 7.68
N ASP A 32 -6.43 -2.88 7.73
CA ASP A 32 -7.38 -2.62 6.64
C ASP A 32 -7.84 -1.15 6.70
N SER A 33 -6.94 -0.24 6.32
CA SER A 33 -7.14 1.20 6.44
C SER A 33 -6.99 1.94 5.11
N ASN A 34 -7.56 3.15 5.10
CA ASN A 34 -7.45 4.15 4.04
C ASN A 34 -6.77 5.44 4.52
N SER A 35 -6.12 5.40 5.67
CA SER A 35 -5.32 6.51 6.18
C SER A 35 -3.85 6.24 5.90
N TYR A 36 -3.20 7.18 5.20
CA TYR A 36 -1.76 7.15 4.98
C TYR A 36 -1.01 7.05 6.31
N ASP A 37 -1.34 7.92 7.26
CA ASP A 37 -0.63 8.02 8.54
C ASP A 37 -0.75 6.73 9.34
N ASN A 38 -1.91 6.08 9.33
CA ASN A 38 -2.12 4.82 10.03
C ASN A 38 -1.26 3.69 9.43
N LEU A 39 -1.24 3.57 8.10
CA LEU A 39 -0.46 2.55 7.40
C LEU A 39 1.05 2.81 7.52
N TYR A 40 1.48 4.06 7.34
CA TYR A 40 2.87 4.47 7.47
C TYR A 40 3.38 4.22 8.90
N SER A 41 2.61 4.65 9.91
CA SER A 41 2.95 4.43 11.31
C SER A 41 3.06 2.94 11.61
N TYR A 42 2.13 2.10 11.12
CA TYR A 42 2.20 0.66 11.28
C TYR A 42 3.50 0.07 10.71
N LEU A 43 3.85 0.41 9.47
CA LEU A 43 5.09 -0.04 8.84
C LEU A 43 6.34 0.44 9.63
N PHE A 44 6.33 1.69 10.06
CA PHE A 44 7.41 2.26 10.87
C PHE A 44 7.57 1.52 12.21
N TYR A 45 6.47 1.25 12.92
CA TYR A 45 6.48 0.50 14.19
C TYR A 45 6.95 -0.95 14.03
N GLN A 46 6.70 -1.55 12.87
CA GLN A 46 7.20 -2.89 12.53
C GLN A 46 8.70 -2.90 12.13
N ASN A 47 9.40 -1.77 12.29
CA ASN A 47 10.79 -1.58 11.85
C ASN A 47 10.98 -1.85 10.35
N ALA A 48 10.00 -1.46 9.52
CA ALA A 48 10.15 -1.54 8.07
C ALA A 48 11.40 -0.78 7.61
N SER A 49 12.12 -1.37 6.65
CA SER A 49 13.31 -0.72 6.09
C SER A 49 12.93 0.58 5.39
N TYR A 50 13.89 1.50 5.28
CA TYR A 50 13.70 2.75 4.53
C TYR A 50 13.22 2.49 3.09
N LEU A 51 13.74 1.46 2.43
CA LEU A 51 13.33 1.05 1.08
C LEU A 51 11.86 0.58 1.03
N CYS A 52 11.40 -0.13 2.07
CA CYS A 52 10.00 -0.53 2.19
C CYS A 52 9.10 0.70 2.35
N LEU A 53 9.49 1.67 3.19
CA LEU A 53 8.73 2.92 3.38
C LEU A 53 8.66 3.74 2.09
N GLN A 54 9.76 3.86 1.34
CA GLN A 54 9.75 4.51 0.02
C GLN A 54 8.87 3.79 -1.00
N SER A 55 8.87 2.45 -0.98
CA SER A 55 8.02 1.65 -1.86
C SER A 55 6.54 1.83 -1.50
N PHE A 56 6.23 1.89 -0.20
CA PHE A 56 4.89 2.23 0.29
C PHE A 56 4.45 3.63 -0.16
N GLU A 57 5.29 4.64 -0.04
CA GLU A 57 4.98 6.01 -0.49
C GLU A 57 4.63 6.05 -1.98
N LYS A 58 5.43 5.39 -2.83
CA LYS A 58 5.16 5.29 -4.28
C LYS A 58 3.84 4.57 -4.55
N ALA A 59 3.62 3.43 -3.89
CA ALA A 59 2.37 2.67 -4.02
C ALA A 59 1.16 3.49 -3.57
N TRP A 60 1.29 4.29 -2.51
CA TRP A 60 0.22 5.16 -2.02
C TRP A 60 -0.16 6.25 -3.00
N GLN A 61 0.81 6.87 -3.68
CA GLN A 61 0.52 7.88 -4.71
C GLN A 61 -0.24 7.27 -5.91
N LEU A 62 0.13 6.05 -6.32
CA LEU A 62 -0.58 5.31 -7.36
C LEU A 62 -2.01 4.97 -6.93
N TYR A 63 -2.18 4.48 -5.70
CA TYR A 63 -3.49 4.22 -5.10
C TYR A 63 -4.38 5.45 -5.14
N LYS A 64 -3.89 6.58 -4.60
CA LYS A 64 -4.58 7.87 -4.60
C LYS A 64 -4.97 8.31 -6.00
N SER A 65 -4.07 8.17 -6.97
CA SER A 65 -4.34 8.58 -8.36
C SER A 65 -5.47 7.75 -8.98
N GLN A 66 -5.46 6.43 -8.77
CA GLN A 66 -6.50 5.54 -9.31
C GLN A 66 -7.85 5.71 -8.61
N THR A 67 -7.85 5.93 -7.28
CA THR A 67 -9.09 6.15 -6.53
C THR A 67 -9.66 7.55 -6.67
N THR A 68 -8.83 8.56 -6.93
CA THR A 68 -9.28 9.94 -7.15
C THR A 68 -9.78 10.12 -8.58
N ASN A 69 -9.17 9.45 -9.57
CA ASN A 69 -9.63 9.48 -10.96
C ASN A 69 -10.98 8.77 -11.20
N HIS A 70 -11.53 8.06 -10.21
CA HIS A 70 -12.93 7.60 -10.25
C HIS A 70 -13.94 8.65 -9.74
N GLY A 71 -13.48 9.83 -9.31
CA GLY A 71 -14.34 10.98 -8.93
C GLY A 71 -14.19 12.20 -9.84
N ALA A 72 -13.25 12.20 -10.79
CA ALA A 72 -13.05 13.27 -11.76
C ALA A 72 -13.61 12.87 -13.14
N SER A 73 -14.92 12.68 -13.18
CA SER A 73 -15.73 12.76 -14.40
C SER A 73 -17.02 13.45 -13.98
N SER A 74 -16.98 14.77 -13.90
CA SER A 74 -18.14 15.67 -13.82
C SER A 74 -17.70 17.02 -14.37
#